data_AF-A0A933A208-F1
#
_entry.id   AF-A0A933A208-F1
#
_cell.length_a   1.000
_cell.length_b   1.000
_cell.length_c   1.000
_cell.angle_alpha   90.00
_cell.angle_beta   90.00
_cell.angle_gamma   90.00
#
_symmetry.space_group_name_H-M   'P 1'
#
loop_
_entity.id
_entity.type
_entity.pdbx_description
1 polymer ?
#
loop_
_entity_poly.entity_id
_entity_poly.type
_entity_poly.pdbx_seq_one_letter_code
_entity_poly.pdbx_strand_id
1 'polypeptide(L)'
;MRRCARPLAWWLAISAALAAGWGTSAAPAPRARAAIFFAADGMRQDLVERYAAEGATPAFRRLLEEGARAEGAGALPAFPPNTGVGWPTLATGAWPAVHGAVNNTFHEVGGDFARSQRAFAPGVLQAETLAEAAERAGRRVVVFEWPTGRYYPIKGPAVDYRTFFSRRGILTTFDPPGLSLPLVREFGLVAARAAFRDASGWTDAPQSHSPAREAILVIPTTNEAVNPARVYWLYVFDSTNDGRVNYDHVLVAETKSARAPVAILRPGYFVEVKVKLAGGRAGQAAGFYLR
;
A
#
# COMPACT_ATOMS: atom_id res chain seq x y z
N MET A 1 -43.36 -15.88 78.88
CA MET A 1 -42.42 -15.43 77.82
C MET A 1 -43.15 -14.50 76.88
N ARG A 2 -42.58 -13.32 76.65
CA ARG A 2 -43.25 -12.11 76.14
C ARG A 2 -43.60 -12.24 74.65
N ARG A 3 -44.86 -11.94 74.30
CA ARG A 3 -45.27 -11.54 72.94
C ARG A 3 -44.65 -10.18 72.63
N CYS A 4 -44.01 -10.04 71.48
CA CYS A 4 -43.62 -8.74 70.93
C CYS A 4 -44.30 -8.56 69.57
N ALA A 5 -45.17 -7.56 69.52
CA ALA A 5 -45.75 -7.01 68.32
C ALA A 5 -44.74 -6.05 67.65
N ARG A 6 -44.79 -5.93 66.32
CA ARG A 6 -45.01 -4.63 65.67
C ARG A 6 -45.27 -4.77 64.15
N PRO A 7 -46.24 -4.00 63.61
CA PRO A 7 -46.58 -3.93 62.18
C PRO A 7 -45.82 -2.79 61.49
N LEU A 8 -45.72 -2.81 60.15
CA LEU A 8 -45.59 -1.63 59.28
C LEU A 8 -45.77 -2.17 57.83
N ALA A 9 -46.93 -2.07 57.18
CA ALA A 9 -47.60 -0.87 56.69
C ALA A 9 -46.80 -0.11 55.59
N TRP A 10 -47.26 -0.30 54.34
CA TRP A 10 -47.28 0.66 53.23
C TRP A 10 -45.94 1.07 52.58
N TRP A 11 -45.74 0.67 51.32
CA TRP A 11 -45.59 1.59 50.16
C TRP A 11 -45.86 0.83 48.86
N LEU A 12 -47.06 1.06 48.32
CA LEU A 12 -47.51 0.67 46.99
C LEU A 12 -47.66 2.01 46.24
N ALA A 13 -46.76 2.31 45.29
CA ALA A 13 -46.97 3.22 44.16
C ALA A 13 -45.63 3.69 43.56
N ILE A 14 -45.06 2.91 42.63
CA ILE A 14 -44.42 3.45 41.42
C ILE A 14 -44.70 2.46 40.29
N SER A 15 -45.82 2.63 39.61
CA SER A 15 -46.11 1.95 38.34
C SER A 15 -46.84 2.92 37.43
N ALA A 16 -46.11 3.94 36.98
CA ALA A 16 -46.53 4.83 35.89
C ALA A 16 -45.33 5.65 35.40
N ALA A 17 -44.53 5.08 34.50
CA ALA A 17 -43.77 5.78 33.43
C ALA A 17 -42.70 4.85 32.83
N LEU A 18 -43.10 3.91 31.96
CA LEU A 18 -42.19 3.19 31.07
C LEU A 18 -42.61 3.28 29.59
N ALA A 19 -43.40 4.29 29.24
CA ALA A 19 -43.90 4.49 27.87
C ALA A 19 -43.33 5.77 27.20
N ALA A 20 -42.10 6.17 27.54
CA ALA A 20 -41.43 7.31 26.89
C ALA A 20 -39.93 7.01 26.74
N GLY A 21 -39.60 6.21 25.73
CA GLY A 21 -38.21 5.86 25.44
C GLY A 21 -38.04 4.90 24.27
N TRP A 22 -39.01 4.80 23.35
CA TRP A 22 -38.69 4.31 22.02
C TRP A 22 -37.95 5.44 21.31
N GLY A 23 -36.63 5.44 21.51
CA GLY A 23 -35.73 6.22 20.70
C GLY A 23 -36.12 6.02 19.25
N THR A 24 -36.31 7.12 18.54
CA THR A 24 -36.36 7.11 17.10
C THR A 24 -35.11 6.39 16.63
N SER A 25 -35.26 5.14 16.16
CA SER A 25 -34.19 4.46 15.44
C SER A 25 -33.82 5.39 14.32
N ALA A 26 -32.64 6.01 14.40
CA ALA A 26 -32.09 6.77 13.29
C ALA A 26 -32.25 5.91 12.03
N ALA A 27 -32.79 6.49 10.96
CA ALA A 27 -32.92 5.79 9.70
C ALA A 27 -31.54 5.18 9.37
N PRO A 28 -31.48 3.89 8.97
CA PRO A 28 -30.20 3.26 8.69
C PRO A 28 -29.46 4.11 7.68
N ALA A 29 -28.21 4.45 7.99
CA ALA A 29 -27.36 5.22 7.11
C ALA A 29 -27.44 4.64 5.69
N PRO A 30 -27.49 5.48 4.64
CA PRO A 30 -27.63 5.00 3.28
C PRO A 30 -26.56 3.95 3.01
N ARG A 31 -27.00 2.73 2.60
CA ARG A 31 -26.09 1.62 2.33
C ARG A 31 -25.05 2.07 1.29
N ALA A 32 -23.77 1.90 1.63
CA ALA A 32 -22.69 2.20 0.71
C ALA A 32 -22.90 1.44 -0.62
N ARG A 33 -22.76 2.16 -1.74
CA ARG A 33 -22.92 1.59 -3.09
C ARG A 33 -21.72 0.75 -3.54
N ALA A 34 -20.59 0.90 -2.86
CA ALA A 34 -19.34 0.20 -3.11
C ALA A 34 -18.59 -0.05 -1.80
N ALA A 35 -17.74 -1.06 -1.79
CA ALA A 35 -16.81 -1.35 -0.70
C ALA A 35 -15.42 -1.55 -1.29
N ILE A 36 -14.40 -1.11 -0.55
CA ILE A 36 -12.98 -1.36 -0.86
C ILE A 36 -12.44 -2.20 0.29
N PHE A 37 -11.97 -3.40 -0.02
CA PHE A 37 -11.19 -4.20 0.92
C PHE A 37 -9.72 -4.00 0.59
N PHE A 38 -9.03 -3.23 1.44
CA PHE A 38 -7.64 -2.85 1.26
C PHE A 38 -6.77 -3.52 2.31
N ALA A 39 -5.65 -4.09 1.88
CA ALA A 39 -4.61 -4.61 2.74
C ALA A 39 -3.25 -4.12 2.24
N ALA A 40 -2.34 -3.86 3.17
CA ALA A 40 -0.94 -3.57 2.89
C ALA A 40 -0.08 -4.57 3.66
N ASP A 41 0.85 -5.22 2.97
CA ASP A 41 1.69 -6.27 3.55
C ASP A 41 2.52 -5.70 4.71
N GLY A 42 2.57 -6.42 5.83
CA GLY A 42 3.26 -5.99 7.05
C GLY A 42 2.68 -4.76 7.76
N MET A 43 1.48 -4.29 7.38
CA MET A 43 0.85 -3.11 8.00
C MET A 43 0.33 -3.42 9.40
N ARG A 44 1.23 -3.29 10.39
CA ARG A 44 0.87 -3.41 11.81
C ARG A 44 0.14 -2.17 12.30
N GLN A 45 -0.92 -2.36 13.09
CA GLN A 45 -1.74 -1.26 13.60
C GLN A 45 -0.93 -0.26 14.44
N ASP A 46 -0.05 -0.73 15.31
CA ASP A 46 0.78 0.13 16.17
C ASP A 46 1.69 1.07 15.37
N LEU A 47 2.22 0.60 14.22
CA LEU A 47 3.01 1.44 13.32
C LEU A 47 2.14 2.48 12.62
N VAL A 48 0.93 2.10 12.18
CA VAL A 48 -0.02 3.03 11.56
C VAL A 48 -0.41 4.14 12.53
N GLU A 49 -0.74 3.79 13.78
CA GLU A 49 -1.09 4.75 14.82
C GLU A 49 0.07 5.70 15.15
N ARG A 50 1.28 5.15 15.29
CA ARG A 50 2.49 5.97 15.53
C ARG A 50 2.73 6.95 14.39
N TYR A 51 2.76 6.48 13.13
CA TYR A 51 2.99 7.36 11.98
C TYR A 51 1.86 8.38 11.76
N ALA A 52 0.63 8.04 12.15
CA ALA A 52 -0.49 8.97 12.13
C ALA A 52 -0.32 10.07 13.20
N ALA A 53 0.13 9.72 14.40
CA ALA A 53 0.41 10.67 15.48
C ALA A 53 1.59 11.62 15.14
N GLU A 54 2.61 11.09 14.45
CA GLU A 54 3.75 11.88 13.92
C GLU A 54 3.36 12.77 12.73
N GLY A 55 2.14 12.67 12.22
CA GLY A 55 1.66 13.44 11.05
C GLY A 55 2.16 12.94 9.70
N ALA A 56 2.85 11.79 9.65
CA ALA A 56 3.40 11.23 8.42
C ALA A 56 2.33 10.60 7.51
N THR A 57 1.18 10.21 8.07
CA THR A 57 0.10 9.52 7.36
C THR A 57 -1.28 10.18 7.60
N PRO A 58 -1.51 11.40 7.09
CA PRO A 58 -2.73 12.18 7.39
C PRO A 58 -4.04 11.48 6.98
N ALA A 59 -4.02 10.69 5.89
CA ALA A 59 -5.19 9.90 5.49
C ALA A 59 -5.51 8.78 6.49
N PHE A 60 -4.50 8.08 7.01
CA PHE A 60 -4.70 7.07 8.05
C PHE A 60 -5.10 7.69 9.38
N ARG A 61 -4.52 8.84 9.74
CA ARG A 61 -4.97 9.61 10.90
C ARG A 61 -6.47 9.87 10.83
N ARG A 62 -6.96 10.38 9.70
CA ARG A 62 -8.39 10.62 9.48
C ARG A 62 -9.22 9.35 9.60
N LEU A 63 -8.77 8.23 9.04
CA LEU A 63 -9.46 6.93 9.18
C LEU A 63 -9.53 6.43 10.62
N LEU A 64 -8.48 6.66 11.42
CA LEU A 64 -8.45 6.29 12.83
C LEU A 64 -9.35 7.20 13.70
N GLU A 65 -9.45 8.48 13.36
CA GLU A 65 -10.25 9.48 14.09
C GLU A 65 -11.75 9.42 13.73
N GLU A 66 -12.09 9.24 12.45
CA GLU A 66 -13.48 9.27 11.94
C GLU A 66 -14.08 7.87 11.74
N GLY A 67 -13.25 6.82 11.77
CA GLY A 67 -13.64 5.44 11.46
C GLY A 67 -13.69 4.52 12.66
N ALA A 68 -13.59 3.22 12.38
CA ALA A 68 -13.48 2.18 13.39
C ALA A 68 -12.09 1.53 13.31
N ARG A 69 -11.54 1.17 14.46
CA ARG A 69 -10.29 0.40 14.58
C ARG A 69 -10.46 -0.72 15.60
N ALA A 70 -9.67 -1.77 15.46
CA ALA A 70 -9.58 -2.79 16.48
C ALA A 70 -8.91 -2.24 17.74
N GLU A 71 -9.25 -2.77 18.90
CA GLU A 71 -8.55 -2.46 20.16
C GLU A 71 -7.22 -3.22 20.27
N GLY A 72 -6.36 -2.80 21.19
CA GLY A 72 -5.11 -3.51 21.52
C GLY A 72 -4.13 -3.60 20.34
N ALA A 73 -3.66 -4.82 20.05
CA ALA A 73 -2.65 -5.08 19.02
C ALA A 73 -3.22 -5.11 17.58
N GLY A 74 -4.50 -4.84 17.41
CA GLY A 74 -5.19 -4.86 16.12
C GLY A 74 -5.74 -6.23 15.73
N ALA A 75 -5.91 -6.46 14.42
CA ALA A 75 -6.46 -7.70 13.90
C ALA A 75 -5.55 -8.90 14.22
N LEU A 76 -6.13 -9.97 14.77
CA LEU A 76 -5.42 -11.21 15.04
C LEU A 76 -5.05 -11.91 13.71
N PRO A 77 -3.74 -12.11 13.41
CA PRO A 77 -3.34 -12.81 12.19
C PRO A 77 -3.52 -14.32 12.32
N ALA A 78 -3.67 -15.00 11.19
CA ALA A 78 -3.50 -16.44 11.13
C ALA A 78 -2.05 -16.87 11.39
N PHE A 79 -1.88 -18.10 11.85
CA PHE A 79 -0.58 -18.69 12.14
C PHE A 79 -0.16 -19.70 11.07
N PRO A 80 1.10 -19.64 10.57
CA PRO A 80 2.11 -18.62 10.85
C PRO A 80 1.75 -17.25 10.22
N PRO A 81 2.16 -16.11 10.85
CA PRO A 81 1.81 -14.77 10.38
C PRO A 81 2.69 -14.34 9.20
N ASN A 82 2.54 -15.02 8.07
CA ASN A 82 3.24 -14.71 6.82
C ASN A 82 2.26 -14.47 5.67
N THR A 83 2.78 -13.94 4.57
CA THR A 83 2.00 -13.54 3.38
C THR A 83 1.18 -14.71 2.83
N GLY A 84 1.77 -15.90 2.74
CA GLY A 84 1.18 -17.12 2.17
C GLY A 84 -0.02 -17.64 2.94
N VAL A 85 -0.14 -17.29 4.21
CA VAL A 85 -1.25 -17.65 5.08
C VAL A 85 -2.23 -16.50 5.22
N GLY A 86 -1.74 -15.31 5.56
CA GLY A 86 -2.57 -14.16 5.90
C GLY A 86 -3.45 -13.68 4.75
N TRP A 87 -2.93 -13.63 3.52
CA TRP A 87 -3.72 -13.16 2.38
C TRP A 87 -4.86 -14.11 1.98
N PRO A 88 -4.65 -15.44 1.90
CA PRO A 88 -5.75 -16.41 1.78
C PRO A 88 -6.77 -16.36 2.93
N THR A 89 -6.31 -16.20 4.18
CA THR A 89 -7.22 -16.04 5.34
C THR A 89 -8.10 -14.80 5.17
N LEU A 90 -7.53 -13.65 4.81
CA LEU A 90 -8.30 -12.43 4.55
C LEU A 90 -9.26 -12.60 3.34
N ALA A 91 -8.81 -13.28 2.29
CA ALA A 91 -9.60 -13.50 1.09
C ALA A 91 -10.81 -14.39 1.31
N THR A 92 -10.72 -15.39 2.21
CA THR A 92 -11.73 -16.45 2.34
C THR A 92 -12.48 -16.42 3.68
N GLY A 93 -11.93 -15.73 4.69
CA GLY A 93 -12.40 -15.82 6.08
C GLY A 93 -12.13 -17.18 6.74
N ALA A 94 -11.41 -18.08 6.08
CA ALA A 94 -11.13 -19.43 6.57
C ALA A 94 -9.71 -19.51 7.19
N TRP A 95 -9.48 -20.53 8.03
CA TRP A 95 -8.15 -20.81 8.57
C TRP A 95 -7.29 -21.61 7.57
N PRO A 96 -5.95 -21.67 7.76
CA PRO A 96 -5.04 -22.43 6.88
C PRO A 96 -5.42 -23.88 6.65
N ALA A 97 -5.95 -24.54 7.68
CA ALA A 97 -6.42 -25.92 7.58
C ALA A 97 -7.61 -26.11 6.61
N VAL A 98 -8.33 -25.03 6.28
CA VAL A 98 -9.51 -25.04 5.40
C VAL A 98 -9.14 -24.50 4.02
N HIS A 99 -8.44 -23.37 3.93
CA HIS A 99 -8.09 -22.78 2.63
C HIS A 99 -6.84 -23.39 1.97
N GLY A 100 -6.10 -24.27 2.66
CA GLY A 100 -5.01 -25.09 2.10
C GLY A 100 -3.62 -24.42 2.08
N ALA A 101 -3.54 -23.10 2.00
CA ALA A 101 -2.26 -22.38 2.06
C ALA A 101 -1.71 -22.28 3.51
N VAL A 102 -0.75 -23.13 3.87
CA VAL A 102 -0.26 -23.26 5.27
C VAL A 102 1.06 -22.50 5.57
N ASN A 103 1.76 -22.04 4.54
CA ASN A 103 2.99 -21.24 4.64
C ASN A 103 3.27 -20.55 3.28
N ASN A 104 4.19 -19.59 3.19
CA ASN A 104 4.67 -19.05 1.90
C ASN A 104 5.10 -20.17 0.95
N THR A 105 5.84 -21.12 1.54
CA THR A 105 6.43 -22.28 0.87
C THR A 105 6.26 -23.48 1.79
N PHE A 106 5.74 -24.58 1.28
CA PHE A 106 5.46 -25.80 2.06
C PHE A 106 5.56 -27.04 1.18
N HIS A 107 5.42 -28.23 1.77
CA HIS A 107 5.33 -29.49 1.04
C HIS A 107 3.90 -30.00 1.06
N GLU A 108 3.43 -30.50 -0.08
CA GLU A 108 2.15 -31.20 -0.17
C GLU A 108 2.31 -32.63 0.36
N VAL A 109 1.43 -33.04 1.28
CA VAL A 109 1.45 -34.39 1.83
C VAL A 109 1.14 -35.39 0.71
N GLY A 110 1.98 -36.42 0.56
CA GLY A 110 1.86 -37.42 -0.51
C GLY A 110 2.45 -36.99 -1.86
N GLY A 111 2.96 -35.76 -1.97
CA GLY A 111 3.74 -35.31 -3.12
C GLY A 111 5.19 -35.78 -3.09
N ASP A 112 5.92 -35.53 -4.18
CA ASP A 112 7.37 -35.71 -4.24
C ASP A 112 8.06 -34.85 -3.17
N PHE A 113 8.92 -35.47 -2.35
CA PHE A 113 9.67 -34.80 -1.29
C PHE A 113 10.55 -33.65 -1.82
N ALA A 114 11.10 -33.79 -3.03
CA ALA A 114 11.91 -32.74 -3.66
C ALA A 114 11.06 -31.57 -4.18
N ARG A 115 9.75 -31.75 -4.27
CA ARG A 115 8.83 -30.72 -4.77
C ARG A 115 8.35 -29.84 -3.62
N SER A 116 8.61 -28.56 -3.79
CA SER A 116 8.07 -27.53 -2.91
C SER A 116 6.86 -26.86 -3.56
N GLN A 117 5.84 -26.61 -2.75
CA GLN A 117 4.62 -25.89 -3.11
C GLN A 117 4.68 -24.44 -2.61
N ARG A 118 4.06 -23.53 -3.36
CA ARG A 118 3.95 -22.11 -3.00
C ARG A 118 2.50 -21.77 -2.71
N ALA A 119 2.23 -21.00 -1.67
CA ALA A 119 0.88 -20.57 -1.31
C ALA A 119 0.09 -19.98 -2.48
N PHE A 120 0.78 -19.28 -3.39
CA PHE A 120 0.14 -18.56 -4.48
C PHE A 120 0.13 -19.30 -5.81
N ALA A 121 0.46 -20.59 -5.82
CA ALA A 121 0.30 -21.41 -7.01
C ALA A 121 -1.20 -21.67 -7.28
N PRO A 122 -1.60 -21.80 -8.56
CA PRO A 122 -2.96 -22.18 -8.91
C PRO A 122 -3.32 -23.54 -8.29
N GLY A 123 -4.57 -23.69 -7.85
CA GLY A 123 -5.07 -24.94 -7.26
C GLY A 123 -4.75 -25.14 -5.77
N VAL A 124 -4.02 -24.21 -5.12
CA VAL A 124 -3.78 -24.29 -3.66
C VAL A 124 -4.99 -23.87 -2.85
N LEU A 125 -5.65 -22.79 -3.24
CA LEU A 125 -6.76 -22.23 -2.48
C LEU A 125 -8.01 -23.10 -2.62
N GLN A 126 -8.48 -23.67 -1.50
CA GLN A 126 -9.60 -24.63 -1.47
C GLN A 126 -10.94 -24.02 -1.02
N ALA A 127 -10.93 -22.81 -0.45
CA ALA A 127 -12.11 -22.16 0.10
C ALA A 127 -12.62 -21.04 -0.83
N GLU A 128 -13.94 -20.82 -0.83
CA GLU A 128 -14.58 -19.71 -1.55
C GLU A 128 -14.01 -18.37 -1.07
N THR A 129 -13.66 -17.50 -1.99
CA THR A 129 -13.20 -16.13 -1.69
C THR A 129 -14.37 -15.17 -1.51
N LEU A 130 -14.12 -14.07 -0.80
CA LEU A 130 -15.01 -12.92 -0.68
C LEU A 130 -15.39 -12.36 -2.06
N ALA A 131 -14.47 -12.43 -3.03
CA ALA A 131 -14.70 -12.00 -4.40
C ALA A 131 -15.75 -12.88 -5.09
N GLU A 132 -15.61 -14.21 -4.99
CA GLU A 132 -16.59 -15.18 -5.49
C GLU A 132 -17.95 -15.01 -4.81
N ALA A 133 -17.97 -14.92 -3.47
CA ALA A 133 -19.19 -14.73 -2.71
C ALA A 133 -19.91 -13.42 -3.08
N ALA A 134 -19.17 -12.34 -3.30
CA ALA A 134 -19.73 -11.06 -3.72
C ALA A 134 -20.34 -11.12 -5.13
N GLU A 135 -19.67 -11.78 -6.10
CA GLU A 135 -20.24 -11.98 -7.44
C GLU A 135 -21.48 -12.87 -7.42
N ARG A 136 -21.45 -13.95 -6.63
CA ARG A 136 -22.60 -14.83 -6.42
C ARG A 136 -23.79 -14.08 -5.84
N ALA A 137 -23.54 -13.05 -5.04
CA ALA A 137 -24.55 -12.12 -4.53
C ALA A 137 -24.94 -10.99 -5.52
N GLY A 138 -24.52 -11.07 -6.78
CA GLY A 138 -24.87 -10.11 -7.84
C GLY A 138 -24.08 -8.80 -7.80
N ARG A 139 -22.93 -8.75 -7.10
CA ARG A 139 -22.05 -7.57 -7.09
C ARG A 139 -21.06 -7.61 -8.24
N ARG A 140 -20.68 -6.42 -8.72
CA ARG A 140 -19.53 -6.27 -9.63
C ARG A 140 -18.26 -6.21 -8.78
N VAL A 141 -17.29 -7.05 -9.12
CA VAL A 141 -16.03 -7.17 -8.39
C VAL A 141 -14.87 -6.82 -9.32
N VAL A 142 -13.87 -6.16 -8.75
CA VAL A 142 -12.53 -6.01 -9.34
C VAL A 142 -11.55 -6.46 -8.28
N VAL A 143 -10.62 -7.34 -8.65
CA VAL A 143 -9.51 -7.73 -7.78
C VAL A 143 -8.26 -7.05 -8.31
N PHE A 144 -7.55 -6.33 -7.45
CA PHE A 144 -6.40 -5.52 -7.85
C PHE A 144 -5.22 -5.78 -6.91
N GLU A 145 -4.14 -6.35 -7.44
CA GLU A 145 -2.88 -6.63 -6.71
C GLU A 145 -3.09 -7.45 -5.42
N TRP A 146 -4.16 -8.27 -5.39
CA TRP A 146 -4.39 -9.21 -4.31
C TRP A 146 -3.65 -10.52 -4.63
N PRO A 147 -2.75 -11.03 -3.77
CA PRO A 147 -2.05 -12.29 -4.01
C PRO A 147 -3.03 -13.41 -4.32
N THR A 148 -2.77 -14.20 -5.36
CA THR A 148 -3.66 -15.23 -5.96
C THR A 148 -4.90 -14.74 -6.69
N GLY A 149 -5.22 -13.45 -6.62
CA GLY A 149 -6.44 -12.87 -7.19
C GLY A 149 -6.66 -13.21 -8.67
N ARG A 150 -5.58 -13.37 -9.43
CA ARG A 150 -5.60 -13.77 -10.84
C ARG A 150 -6.21 -15.14 -11.13
N TYR A 151 -6.24 -16.01 -10.12
CA TYR A 151 -6.74 -17.37 -10.24
C TYR A 151 -8.13 -17.53 -9.63
N TYR A 152 -8.71 -16.46 -9.08
CA TYR A 152 -10.07 -16.52 -8.54
C TYR A 152 -11.06 -16.77 -9.69
N PRO A 153 -12.02 -17.69 -9.52
CA PRO A 153 -13.01 -17.99 -10.55
C PRO A 153 -14.11 -16.91 -10.58
N ILE A 154 -13.71 -15.67 -10.79
CA ILE A 154 -14.60 -14.49 -10.89
C ILE A 154 -14.77 -14.03 -12.34
N LYS A 155 -15.88 -13.37 -12.63
CA LYS A 155 -16.22 -12.76 -13.92
C LYS A 155 -15.55 -11.39 -14.10
N GLY A 156 -15.36 -10.68 -12.99
CA GLY A 156 -14.71 -9.37 -12.94
C GLY A 156 -13.22 -9.42 -13.27
N PRO A 157 -12.61 -8.28 -13.61
CA PRO A 157 -11.20 -8.24 -13.93
C PRO A 157 -10.36 -8.51 -12.67
N ALA A 158 -9.33 -9.35 -12.84
CA ALA A 158 -8.23 -9.50 -11.91
C ALA A 158 -6.99 -8.82 -12.50
N VAL A 159 -6.55 -7.73 -11.86
CA VAL A 159 -5.27 -7.08 -12.17
C VAL A 159 -4.22 -7.67 -11.25
N ASP A 160 -3.45 -8.61 -11.77
CA ASP A 160 -2.37 -9.28 -11.05
C ASP A 160 -1.06 -8.51 -11.16
N TYR A 161 -0.25 -8.61 -10.10
CA TYR A 161 1.12 -8.13 -9.95
C TYR A 161 1.74 -7.33 -11.11
N ARG A 162 2.26 -6.14 -10.78
CA ARG A 162 3.14 -5.37 -11.65
C ARG A 162 4.30 -6.22 -12.16
N THR A 163 4.50 -6.25 -13.47
CA THR A 163 5.74 -6.77 -14.06
C THR A 163 6.83 -5.71 -13.92
N PHE A 164 7.92 -6.06 -13.22
CA PHE A 164 9.06 -5.16 -13.05
C PHE A 164 10.02 -5.29 -14.23
N PHE A 165 10.23 -4.18 -14.93
CA PHE A 165 11.24 -4.06 -15.99
C PHE A 165 12.49 -3.30 -15.52
N SER A 166 12.60 -3.06 -14.22
CA SER A 166 13.72 -2.39 -13.59
C SER A 166 14.01 -2.95 -12.20
N ARG A 167 15.22 -2.72 -11.70
CA ARG A 167 15.55 -2.99 -10.31
C ARG A 167 14.80 -1.99 -9.43
N ARG A 168 14.33 -2.47 -8.28
CA ARG A 168 13.56 -1.69 -7.31
C ARG A 168 14.52 -1.07 -6.31
N GLY A 169 14.25 0.16 -5.87
CA GLY A 169 15.17 0.83 -4.97
C GLY A 169 14.80 2.27 -4.66
N ILE A 170 15.70 2.94 -3.96
CA ILE A 170 15.59 4.36 -3.61
C ILE A 170 16.85 5.10 -4.06
N LEU A 171 16.65 6.35 -4.52
CA LEU A 171 17.70 7.36 -4.62
C LEU A 171 17.43 8.41 -3.55
N THR A 172 18.38 8.65 -2.66
CA THR A 172 18.21 9.58 -1.54
C THR A 172 19.33 10.62 -1.51
N THR A 173 19.08 11.75 -0.86
CA THR A 173 20.11 12.79 -0.62
C THR A 173 20.86 12.58 0.68
N PHE A 174 20.36 11.68 1.53
CA PHE A 174 20.87 11.33 2.85
C PHE A 174 20.92 9.82 3.01
N ASP A 175 21.66 9.32 4.00
CA ASP A 175 21.67 7.91 4.36
C ASP A 175 20.45 7.62 5.26
N PRO A 176 19.45 6.85 4.80
CA PRO A 176 18.24 6.63 5.59
C PRO A 176 18.58 5.90 6.90
N PRO A 177 18.06 6.37 8.05
CA PRO A 177 18.25 5.67 9.31
C PRO A 177 17.78 4.21 9.22
N GLY A 178 18.63 3.27 9.66
CA GLY A 178 18.32 1.84 9.61
C GLY A 178 18.49 1.18 8.24
N LEU A 179 19.02 1.88 7.23
CA LEU A 179 19.34 1.26 5.94
C LEU A 179 20.41 0.16 6.12
N SER A 180 20.04 -1.08 5.81
CA SER A 180 20.95 -2.23 5.79
C SER A 180 21.34 -2.57 4.35
N LEU A 181 22.56 -2.20 3.95
CA LEU A 181 23.09 -2.57 2.62
C LEU A 181 23.16 -4.09 2.39
N PRO A 182 23.48 -4.93 3.39
CA PRO A 182 23.35 -6.38 3.25
C PRO A 182 21.94 -6.81 2.84
N LEU A 183 20.91 -6.29 3.52
CA LEU A 183 19.52 -6.63 3.25
C LEU A 183 19.05 -6.11 1.88
N VAL A 184 19.49 -4.91 1.49
CA VAL A 184 19.27 -4.37 0.14
C VAL A 184 19.81 -5.33 -0.92
N ARG A 185 21.02 -5.86 -0.73
CA ARG A 185 21.61 -6.84 -1.66
C ARG A 185 20.87 -8.17 -1.66
N GLU A 186 20.51 -8.68 -0.49
CA GLU A 186 19.77 -9.93 -0.33
C GLU A 186 18.42 -9.91 -1.07
N PHE A 187 17.69 -8.79 -1.00
CA PHE A 187 16.44 -8.60 -1.74
C PHE A 187 16.62 -8.17 -3.20
N GLY A 188 17.87 -8.06 -3.69
CA GLY A 188 18.18 -7.61 -5.04
C GLY A 188 17.75 -6.17 -5.35
N LEU A 189 17.65 -5.33 -4.32
CA LEU A 189 17.24 -3.93 -4.38
C LEU A 189 18.42 -3.00 -4.69
N VAL A 190 18.12 -1.73 -4.96
CA VAL A 190 19.08 -0.65 -5.17
C VAL A 190 18.92 0.39 -4.06
N ALA A 191 20.03 0.81 -3.47
CA ALA A 191 20.09 2.00 -2.63
C ALA A 191 21.22 2.88 -3.16
N ALA A 192 20.89 4.09 -3.59
CA ALA A 192 21.85 5.03 -4.16
C ALA A 192 21.73 6.38 -3.46
N ARG A 193 22.86 7.09 -3.35
CA ARG A 193 22.91 8.47 -2.86
C ARG A 193 23.10 9.41 -4.05
N ALA A 194 22.24 10.41 -4.17
CA ALA A 194 22.37 11.44 -5.19
C ALA A 194 23.62 12.30 -4.93
N ALA A 195 24.52 12.34 -5.91
CA ALA A 195 25.71 13.18 -5.88
C ALA A 195 25.41 14.51 -6.60
N PHE A 196 24.88 15.49 -5.85
CA PHE A 196 24.61 16.81 -6.40
C PHE A 196 25.89 17.64 -6.58
N ARG A 197 25.95 18.38 -7.68
CA ARG A 197 27.00 19.36 -8.02
C ARG A 197 26.38 20.61 -8.62
N ASP A 198 27.17 21.66 -8.86
CA ASP A 198 26.68 22.85 -9.56
C ASP A 198 26.22 22.50 -10.98
N ALA A 199 25.04 22.98 -11.36
CA ALA A 199 24.49 22.77 -12.69
C ALA A 199 25.32 23.51 -13.74
N SER A 200 25.63 22.84 -14.84
CA SER A 200 26.42 23.42 -15.93
C SER A 200 26.06 22.82 -17.28
N GLY A 201 26.15 23.61 -18.35
CA GLY A 201 25.91 23.13 -19.71
C GLY A 201 24.46 22.73 -20.01
N TRP A 202 23.49 23.26 -19.27
CA TRP A 202 22.07 23.09 -19.55
C TRP A 202 21.59 24.11 -20.59
N THR A 203 20.76 23.66 -21.55
CA THR A 203 20.06 24.55 -22.48
C THR A 203 18.59 24.69 -22.11
N ASP A 204 18.05 25.91 -22.34
CA ASP A 204 16.64 26.24 -22.13
C ASP A 204 16.13 26.02 -20.69
N ALA A 205 17.05 25.90 -19.73
CA ALA A 205 16.71 25.60 -18.34
C ALA A 205 15.95 26.77 -17.68
N PRO A 206 14.98 26.48 -16.79
CA PRO A 206 14.35 27.49 -15.97
C PRO A 206 15.38 28.30 -15.19
N GLN A 207 15.14 29.61 -15.08
CA GLN A 207 15.94 30.47 -14.22
C GLN A 207 15.83 29.96 -12.77
N SER A 208 16.97 29.91 -12.09
CA SER A 208 17.07 29.62 -10.67
C SER A 208 17.48 30.86 -9.91
N HIS A 209 16.83 31.15 -8.80
CA HIS A 209 17.19 32.24 -7.89
C HIS A 209 18.18 31.82 -6.79
N SER A 210 18.42 30.51 -6.67
CA SER A 210 19.52 29.88 -5.93
C SER A 210 20.55 29.25 -6.91
N PRO A 211 21.81 29.00 -6.52
CA PRO A 211 22.76 28.28 -7.37
C PRO A 211 22.22 26.90 -7.78
N ALA A 212 21.84 26.77 -9.05
CA ALA A 212 21.19 25.55 -9.54
C ALA A 212 22.10 24.33 -9.38
N ARG A 213 21.51 23.19 -9.04
CA ARG A 213 22.23 21.93 -8.82
C ARG A 213 21.85 20.89 -9.86
N GLU A 214 22.76 19.95 -10.10
CA GLU A 214 22.48 18.81 -10.95
C GLU A 214 22.94 17.49 -10.32
N ALA A 215 22.28 16.40 -10.69
CA ALA A 215 22.68 15.04 -10.39
C ALA A 215 22.22 14.10 -11.51
N ILE A 216 22.58 12.82 -11.41
CA ILE A 216 22.14 11.78 -12.33
C ILE A 216 21.29 10.77 -11.55
N LEU A 217 20.12 10.48 -12.08
CA LEU A 217 19.28 9.36 -11.67
C LEU A 217 19.52 8.20 -12.63
N VAL A 218 19.99 7.08 -12.10
CA VAL A 218 20.09 5.81 -12.85
C VAL A 218 19.00 4.87 -12.33
N ILE A 219 18.21 4.33 -13.25
CA ILE A 219 17.24 3.28 -12.99
C ILE A 219 17.77 2.01 -13.67
N PRO A 220 18.44 1.11 -12.93
CA PRO A 220 18.99 -0.11 -13.51
C PRO A 220 17.86 -1.03 -13.98
N THR A 221 18.10 -1.78 -15.04
CA THR A 221 17.13 -2.72 -15.56
C THR A 221 17.30 -4.14 -15.00
N THR A 222 16.23 -4.93 -15.07
CA THR A 222 16.26 -6.39 -14.93
C THR A 222 16.32 -7.12 -16.27
N ASN A 223 16.07 -6.42 -17.39
CA ASN A 223 16.07 -6.97 -18.74
C ASN A 223 16.37 -5.87 -19.78
N GLU A 224 17.64 -5.76 -20.19
CA GLU A 224 18.12 -4.73 -21.12
C GLU A 224 17.45 -4.78 -22.49
N ALA A 225 17.09 -5.98 -22.97
CA ALA A 225 16.46 -6.16 -24.28
C ALA A 225 15.01 -5.63 -24.34
N VAL A 226 14.32 -5.58 -23.19
CA VAL A 226 12.91 -5.15 -23.09
C VAL A 226 12.79 -3.73 -22.57
N ASN A 227 13.62 -3.36 -21.59
CA ASN A 227 13.65 -2.01 -21.04
C ASN A 227 15.11 -1.70 -20.69
N PRO A 228 15.85 -0.99 -21.54
CA PRO A 228 17.24 -0.65 -21.22
C PRO A 228 17.32 0.19 -19.94
N ALA A 229 18.48 0.17 -19.29
CA ALA A 229 18.72 1.02 -18.13
C ALA A 229 18.41 2.49 -18.49
N ARG A 230 17.72 3.20 -17.59
CA ARG A 230 17.35 4.60 -17.81
C ARG A 230 18.30 5.50 -17.05
N VAL A 231 18.77 6.55 -17.73
CA VAL A 231 19.64 7.56 -17.16
C VAL A 231 18.97 8.91 -17.38
N TYR A 232 18.74 9.64 -16.30
CA TYR A 232 18.14 10.97 -16.33
C TYR A 232 19.07 11.97 -15.66
N TRP A 233 19.17 13.14 -16.27
CA TRP A 233 19.74 14.34 -15.66
C TRP A 233 18.68 15.02 -14.81
N LEU A 234 19.07 15.38 -13.60
CA LEU A 234 18.27 16.17 -12.67
C LEU A 234 18.80 17.60 -12.68
N TYR A 235 17.92 18.58 -12.86
CA TYR A 235 18.19 20.00 -12.68
C TYR A 235 17.33 20.52 -11.53
N VAL A 236 17.97 20.87 -10.43
CA VAL A 236 17.32 21.35 -9.21
C VAL A 236 17.44 22.85 -9.18
N PHE A 237 16.30 23.52 -9.07
CA PHE A 237 16.23 24.98 -9.13
C PHE A 237 15.24 25.55 -8.13
N ASP A 238 15.45 26.83 -7.89
CA ASP A 238 14.61 27.69 -7.07
C ASP A 238 13.84 28.63 -7.98
N SER A 239 12.53 28.41 -8.09
CA SER A 239 11.68 29.23 -8.95
C SER A 239 11.32 30.59 -8.34
N THR A 240 11.74 30.88 -7.11
CA THR A 240 11.30 32.03 -6.32
C THR A 240 12.42 33.00 -5.99
N ASN A 241 12.23 34.29 -6.31
CA ASN A 241 13.19 35.33 -5.95
C ASN A 241 12.92 35.89 -4.54
N ASP A 242 13.15 35.09 -3.50
CA ASP A 242 12.86 35.47 -2.11
C ASP A 242 14.13 35.78 -1.27
N GLY A 243 15.31 35.72 -1.90
CA GLY A 243 16.60 35.97 -1.27
C GLY A 243 17.07 34.85 -0.33
N ARG A 244 16.39 33.70 -0.30
CA ARG A 244 16.77 32.53 0.50
C ARG A 244 17.30 31.43 -0.41
N VAL A 245 18.38 30.77 0.01
CA VAL A 245 18.85 29.59 -0.71
C VAL A 245 17.91 28.42 -0.42
N ASN A 246 17.04 28.12 -1.38
CA ASN A 246 16.07 27.04 -1.30
C ASN A 246 15.98 26.31 -2.65
N TYR A 247 15.18 25.24 -2.72
CA TYR A 247 14.85 24.58 -3.98
C TYR A 247 13.43 24.04 -3.90
N ASP A 248 12.64 24.32 -4.93
CA ASP A 248 11.22 23.97 -4.98
C ASP A 248 10.85 23.14 -6.22
N HIS A 249 11.81 22.92 -7.13
CA HIS A 249 11.61 22.10 -8.31
C HIS A 249 12.81 21.21 -8.64
N VAL A 250 12.51 20.04 -9.23
CA VAL A 250 13.48 19.20 -9.91
C VAL A 250 12.98 18.90 -11.32
N LEU A 251 13.65 19.43 -12.34
CA LEU A 251 13.44 19.04 -13.72
C LEU A 251 14.22 17.76 -14.01
N VAL A 252 13.56 16.78 -14.64
CA VAL A 252 14.11 15.48 -14.98
C VAL A 252 14.11 15.35 -16.49
N ALA A 253 15.27 15.08 -17.10
CA ALA A 253 15.41 15.01 -18.56
C ALA A 253 16.41 13.93 -18.99
N GLU A 254 16.28 13.41 -20.20
CA GLU A 254 17.21 12.39 -20.75
C GLU A 254 18.56 13.00 -21.15
N THR A 255 18.59 14.31 -21.39
CA THR A 255 19.80 15.10 -21.72
C THR A 255 19.79 16.39 -20.90
N LYS A 256 20.89 17.16 -20.94
CA LYS A 256 20.96 18.50 -20.32
C LYS A 256 20.20 19.57 -21.14
N SER A 257 18.94 19.30 -21.42
CA SER A 257 18.03 20.20 -22.13
C SER A 257 16.67 20.21 -21.46
N ALA A 258 16.14 21.39 -21.19
CA ALA A 258 14.83 21.55 -20.57
C ALA A 258 13.68 21.73 -21.57
N ARG A 259 13.91 21.53 -22.88
CA ARG A 259 12.84 21.61 -23.90
C ARG A 259 11.80 20.50 -23.80
N ALA A 260 12.25 19.30 -23.42
CA ALA A 260 11.40 18.11 -23.36
C ALA A 260 11.72 17.30 -22.10
N PRO A 261 11.45 17.85 -20.90
CA PRO A 261 11.66 17.13 -19.66
C PRO A 261 10.68 15.96 -19.58
N VAL A 262 11.11 14.84 -18.99
CA VAL A 262 10.23 13.70 -18.71
C VAL A 262 9.38 13.92 -17.47
N ALA A 263 9.82 14.80 -16.55
CA ALA A 263 9.06 15.23 -15.39
C ALA A 263 9.58 16.58 -14.86
N ILE A 264 8.71 17.32 -14.17
CA ILE A 264 9.08 18.43 -13.29
C ILE A 264 8.44 18.14 -11.93
N LEU A 265 9.28 17.88 -10.93
CA LEU A 265 8.86 17.53 -9.58
C LEU A 265 8.68 18.79 -8.73
N ARG A 266 7.74 18.72 -7.78
CA ARG A 266 7.51 19.71 -6.74
C ARG A 266 7.37 18.99 -5.40
N PRO A 267 7.79 19.60 -4.28
CA PRO A 267 7.63 19.02 -2.96
C PRO A 267 6.19 18.53 -2.72
N GLY A 268 6.08 17.26 -2.31
CA GLY A 268 4.79 16.65 -1.93
C GLY A 268 4.00 15.99 -3.05
N TYR A 269 4.43 16.08 -4.31
CA TYR A 269 3.70 15.52 -5.46
C TYR A 269 4.46 14.36 -6.10
N PHE A 270 3.73 13.31 -6.46
CA PHE A 270 4.23 12.25 -7.32
C PHE A 270 3.96 12.60 -8.79
N VAL A 271 4.95 12.37 -9.66
CA VAL A 271 4.80 12.50 -11.11
C VAL A 271 5.01 11.13 -11.76
N GLU A 272 4.08 10.72 -12.61
CA GLU A 272 4.19 9.51 -13.41
C GLU A 272 5.08 9.76 -14.63
N VAL A 273 6.10 8.92 -14.83
CA VAL A 273 6.89 8.88 -16.05
C VAL A 273 6.57 7.60 -16.80
N LYS A 274 6.11 7.73 -18.05
CA LYS A 274 5.80 6.60 -18.94
C LYS A 274 6.96 6.33 -19.88
N VAL A 275 7.30 5.06 -20.06
CA VAL A 275 8.33 4.60 -20.98
C VAL A 275 7.76 3.57 -21.92
N LYS A 276 8.31 3.50 -23.14
CA LYS A 276 8.00 2.44 -24.09
C LYS A 276 8.90 1.24 -23.87
N LEU A 277 8.32 0.06 -23.95
CA LEU A 277 9.04 -1.20 -23.94
C LEU A 277 9.53 -1.56 -25.35
N ALA A 278 10.62 -2.33 -25.40
CA ALA A 278 11.28 -2.78 -26.61
C ALA A 278 11.19 -4.32 -26.77
N GLY A 279 11.79 -4.83 -27.85
CA GLY A 279 11.85 -6.25 -28.14
C GLY A 279 10.48 -6.90 -28.26
N GLY A 280 10.31 -8.08 -27.65
CA GLY A 280 9.04 -8.83 -27.67
C GLY A 280 7.85 -8.14 -26.97
N ARG A 281 8.06 -6.96 -26.38
CA ARG A 281 7.00 -6.12 -25.80
C ARG A 281 6.88 -4.75 -26.47
N ALA A 282 7.43 -4.59 -27.67
CA ALA A 282 7.26 -3.38 -28.46
C ALA A 282 5.77 -2.99 -28.59
N GLY A 283 5.48 -1.69 -28.45
CA GLY A 283 4.12 -1.16 -28.43
C GLY A 283 3.45 -1.10 -27.04
N GLN A 284 3.97 -1.85 -26.06
CA GLN A 284 3.51 -1.75 -24.66
C GLN A 284 4.19 -0.57 -23.94
N ALA A 285 3.59 -0.14 -22.83
CA ALA A 285 4.13 0.89 -21.97
C ALA A 285 4.42 0.33 -20.56
N ALA A 286 5.45 0.87 -19.93
CA ALA A 286 5.67 0.76 -18.49
C ALA A 286 5.72 2.17 -17.90
N GLY A 287 5.78 2.27 -16.58
CA GLY A 287 5.96 3.55 -15.92
C GLY A 287 6.55 3.42 -14.53
N PHE A 288 7.03 4.53 -14.03
CA PHE A 288 7.51 4.67 -12.66
C PHE A 288 7.10 6.04 -12.12
N TYR A 289 7.07 6.17 -10.81
CA TYR A 289 6.74 7.42 -10.14
C TYR A 289 8.00 8.05 -9.56
N LEU A 290 8.09 9.36 -9.68
CA LEU A 290 9.10 10.20 -9.04
C LEU A 290 8.44 11.13 -8.02
N ARG A 291 9.15 11.43 -6.94
CA ARG A 291 8.76 12.39 -5.90
C ARG A 291 9.99 13.07 -5.35
#